data_AF-A0A4R0HBC5-F1
#
_entry.id   AF-A0A4R0HBC5-F1
#
_cell.length_a   1.000
_cell.length_b   1.000
_cell.length_c   1.000
_cell.angle_alpha   90.00
_cell.angle_beta   90.00
_cell.angle_gamma   90.00
#
_symmetry.space_group_name_H-M   'P 1'
#
loop_
_entity.id
_entity.type
_entity.pdbx_description
1 polymer ?
#
loop_
_entity_poly.entity_id
_entity_poly.type
_entity_poly.pdbx_seq_one_letter_code
_entity_poly.pdbx_strand_id
1 'polypeptide(L)'
;MRGAHHPAPSRRHGSSSRRPRPARLMNTTAPPGRDKPMTDALVIATPATATGFRLGGARTITAADADQTIAAVTQEIADGRAAVIAVHGALWSLVGPSVRAAWTKQASPLILSLPDEDGEVSAAKDAALRDLLARAIGYQITFTPSGGQQ
;
A
#
# COMPACT_ATOMS: atom_id res chain seq x y z
N MET A 1 35.69 77.31 -41.37
CA MET A 1 36.66 77.89 -40.41
C MET A 1 36.87 76.88 -39.28
N ARG A 2 38.15 76.56 -38.97
CA ARG A 2 38.76 76.12 -37.67
C ARG A 2 38.01 75.05 -36.84
N GLY A 3 38.60 73.98 -36.29
CA GLY A 3 39.97 73.48 -36.12
C GLY A 3 39.86 72.12 -35.38
N ALA A 4 40.64 71.10 -35.76
CA ALA A 4 41.84 70.60 -35.08
C ALA A 4 41.62 70.02 -33.66
N HIS A 5 41.84 68.71 -33.48
CA HIS A 5 42.93 68.15 -32.64
C HIS A 5 42.83 66.61 -32.47
N HIS A 6 43.90 65.92 -32.88
CA HIS A 6 44.27 64.56 -32.46
C HIS A 6 44.88 64.60 -31.04
N PRO A 7 44.88 63.49 -30.26
CA PRO A 7 46.02 62.56 -30.29
C PRO A 7 45.69 61.05 -30.09
N ALA A 8 46.38 60.24 -30.90
CA ALA A 8 47.25 59.08 -30.60
C ALA A 8 46.93 58.01 -29.50
N PRO A 9 47.46 56.78 -29.68
CA PRO A 9 46.89 55.51 -29.17
C PRO A 9 47.60 54.97 -27.92
N SER A 10 47.01 53.97 -27.24
CA SER A 10 47.78 53.09 -26.34
C SER A 10 47.10 51.74 -26.04
N ARG A 11 47.85 50.69 -26.39
CA ARG A 11 48.13 49.43 -25.64
C ARG A 11 47.06 48.34 -25.49
N ARG A 12 47.32 47.26 -26.25
CA ARG A 12 47.22 45.84 -25.88
C ARG A 12 47.67 45.56 -24.43
N HIS A 13 46.98 44.66 -23.72
CA HIS A 13 47.48 43.30 -23.39
C HIS A 13 46.57 42.59 -22.37
N GLY A 14 46.37 41.30 -22.60
CA GLY A 14 45.97 40.31 -21.59
C GLY A 14 44.49 40.37 -21.21
N SER A 15 43.84 39.30 -20.78
CA SER A 15 44.24 37.91 -20.62
C SER A 15 42.94 37.17 -20.30
N SER A 16 42.98 35.86 -20.51
CA SER A 16 42.10 34.90 -19.84
C SER A 16 40.70 34.70 -20.43
N SER A 17 40.68 33.79 -21.40
CA SER A 17 39.75 32.67 -21.39
C SER A 17 39.41 32.21 -19.97
N ARG A 18 38.13 32.28 -19.61
CA ARG A 18 37.43 31.32 -18.73
C ARG A 18 35.94 31.60 -18.81
N ARG A 19 35.31 31.17 -19.91
CA ARG A 19 33.87 30.89 -19.87
C ARG A 19 33.66 29.78 -18.83
N PRO A 20 32.81 29.96 -17.82
CA PRO A 20 32.52 28.89 -16.87
C PRO A 20 31.86 27.73 -17.62
N ARG A 21 32.38 26.51 -17.40
CA ARG A 21 31.71 25.26 -17.75
C ARG A 21 30.30 25.29 -17.15
N PRO A 22 29.26 24.78 -17.85
CA PRO A 22 27.98 24.54 -17.19
C PRO A 22 28.22 23.53 -16.06
N ALA A 23 27.92 23.94 -14.83
CA ALA A 23 27.87 23.05 -13.70
C ALA A 23 26.75 22.03 -13.95
N ARG A 24 27.14 20.86 -14.45
CA ARG A 24 26.35 19.64 -14.28
C ARG A 24 26.41 19.30 -12.79
N LEU A 25 25.53 19.92 -12.00
CA LEU A 25 25.17 19.42 -10.67
C LEU A 25 23.84 18.69 -10.80
N MET A 26 23.98 17.39 -11.03
CA MET A 26 22.96 16.40 -10.72
C MET A 26 22.88 16.34 -9.19
N ASN A 27 22.09 17.22 -8.59
CA ASN A 27 21.64 17.02 -7.22
C ASN A 27 20.19 16.59 -7.26
N THR A 28 20.04 15.28 -7.38
CA THR A 28 18.88 14.48 -7.00
C THR A 28 18.44 14.92 -5.61
N THR A 29 17.55 15.90 -5.54
CA THR A 29 16.82 16.16 -4.31
C THR A 29 15.54 15.38 -4.46
N ALA A 30 15.49 14.29 -3.71
CA ALA A 30 14.38 13.34 -3.62
C ALA A 30 13.02 14.07 -3.58
N PRO A 31 11.94 13.47 -4.11
CA PRO A 31 10.61 13.98 -3.81
C PRO A 31 10.47 14.06 -2.28
N PRO A 32 9.76 15.05 -1.72
CA PRO A 32 9.27 14.93 -0.37
C PRO A 32 8.24 13.81 -0.38
N GLY A 33 8.72 12.57 -0.33
CA GLY A 33 7.99 11.46 0.25
C GLY A 33 7.76 11.89 1.67
N ARG A 34 6.63 12.58 1.90
CA ARG A 34 6.10 12.78 3.24
C ARG A 34 6.20 11.43 3.91
N ASP A 35 6.82 11.40 5.08
CA ASP A 35 6.59 10.38 6.09
C ASP A 35 5.07 10.17 6.14
N LYS A 36 4.58 9.12 5.45
CA LYS A 36 3.16 8.80 5.46
C LYS A 36 3.00 8.06 6.78
N PRO A 37 2.35 8.64 7.79
CA PRO A 37 2.18 7.97 9.07
C PRO A 37 1.53 6.59 8.82
N MET A 38 2.08 5.62 9.54
CA MET A 38 1.88 4.17 9.51
C MET A 38 0.50 3.71 9.01
N THR A 39 0.53 2.85 7.99
CA THR A 39 -0.37 1.72 7.70
C THR A 39 -1.74 1.78 8.40
N ASP A 40 -2.67 2.59 7.86
CA ASP A 40 -4.06 2.62 8.35
C ASP A 40 -4.72 1.27 7.99
N ALA A 41 -5.07 0.49 9.01
CA ALA A 41 -5.75 -0.78 8.87
C ALA A 41 -7.24 -0.58 9.12
N LEU A 42 -8.05 -0.95 8.14
CA LEU A 42 -9.49 -0.86 8.19
C LEU A 42 -10.10 -2.25 8.35
N VAL A 43 -11.14 -2.34 9.19
CA VAL A 43 -11.98 -3.54 9.32
C VAL A 43 -13.37 -3.25 8.76
N ILE A 44 -13.88 -4.15 7.92
CA ILE A 44 -15.28 -4.20 7.50
C ILE A 44 -15.93 -5.35 8.27
N ALA A 45 -16.81 -5.00 9.21
CA ALA A 45 -17.40 -5.93 10.17
C ALA A 45 -18.93 -5.99 10.06
N THR A 46 -19.51 -7.09 10.54
CA THR A 46 -20.96 -7.23 10.66
C THR A 46 -21.49 -6.29 11.75
N PRO A 47 -22.80 -5.99 11.78
CA PRO A 47 -23.37 -5.17 12.85
C PRO A 47 -23.13 -5.74 14.26
N ALA A 48 -23.07 -7.07 14.38
CA ALA A 48 -22.84 -7.76 15.63
C ALA A 48 -21.41 -7.57 16.16
N THR A 49 -20.39 -7.60 15.28
CA THR A 49 -18.97 -7.58 15.69
C THR A 49 -18.31 -6.21 15.57
N ALA A 50 -18.90 -5.28 14.84
CA ALA A 50 -18.34 -3.94 14.59
C ALA A 50 -18.03 -3.17 15.88
N THR A 51 -18.88 -3.27 16.90
CA THR A 51 -18.65 -2.61 18.20
C THR A 51 -17.38 -3.16 18.87
N GLY A 52 -17.15 -4.47 18.83
CA GLY A 52 -15.95 -5.09 19.40
C GLY A 52 -14.66 -4.55 18.77
N PHE A 53 -14.60 -4.47 17.44
CA PHE A 53 -13.45 -3.91 16.73
C PHE A 53 -13.21 -2.44 17.09
N ARG A 54 -14.27 -1.62 17.18
CA ARG A 54 -14.15 -0.21 17.57
C ARG A 54 -13.64 -0.04 19.00
N LEU A 55 -14.13 -0.86 19.93
CA LEU A 55 -13.64 -0.87 21.31
C LEU A 55 -12.17 -1.28 21.37
N GLY A 56 -11.72 -2.16 20.47
CA GLY A 56 -10.32 -2.52 20.28
C GLY A 56 -9.46 -1.44 19.58
N GLY A 57 -10.04 -0.30 19.22
CA GLY A 57 -9.34 0.82 18.58
C GLY A 57 -9.16 0.66 17.07
N ALA A 58 -9.77 -0.35 16.43
CA ALA A 58 -9.69 -0.50 14.99
C ALA A 58 -10.60 0.52 14.28
N ARG A 59 -10.15 1.02 13.13
CA ARG A 59 -11.02 1.75 12.21
C ARG A 59 -12.01 0.76 11.61
N THR A 60 -13.30 0.97 11.83
CA THR A 60 -14.32 -0.04 11.48
C THR A 60 -15.51 0.53 10.73
N ILE A 61 -15.74 0.02 9.52
CA ILE A 61 -16.97 0.22 8.75
C ILE A 61 -17.90 -0.98 9.01
N THR A 62 -19.18 -0.69 9.23
CA THR A 62 -20.20 -1.72 9.39
C THR A 62 -20.86 -1.98 8.05
N ALA A 63 -21.02 -3.24 7.68
CA ALA A 63 -21.78 -3.67 6.50
C ALA A 63 -22.67 -4.88 6.87
N ALA A 64 -23.85 -4.95 6.26
CA ALA A 64 -24.82 -6.03 6.53
C ALA A 64 -24.93 -7.07 5.39
N ASP A 65 -24.48 -6.72 4.19
CA ASP A 65 -24.69 -7.51 2.98
C ASP A 65 -23.51 -7.38 1.99
N ALA A 66 -23.59 -8.11 0.87
CA ALA A 66 -22.56 -8.14 -0.16
C ALA A 66 -22.36 -6.76 -0.83
N ASP A 67 -23.45 -6.07 -1.17
CA ASP A 67 -23.40 -4.78 -1.87
C ASP A 67 -22.76 -3.69 -1.00
N GLN A 68 -23.14 -3.61 0.28
CA GLN A 68 -22.52 -2.72 1.25
C GLN A 68 -21.04 -3.03 1.45
N THR A 69 -20.68 -4.31 1.51
CA THR A 69 -19.28 -4.74 1.64
C THR A 69 -18.47 -4.31 0.43
N ILE A 70 -18.97 -4.53 -0.78
CA ILE A 70 -18.31 -4.15 -2.02
C ILE A 70 -18.16 -2.63 -2.08
N ALA A 71 -19.23 -1.88 -1.81
CA ALA A 71 -19.20 -0.41 -1.82
C ALA A 71 -18.17 0.15 -0.83
N ALA A 72 -18.11 -0.39 0.39
CA ALA A 72 -17.15 0.03 1.40
C ALA A 72 -15.69 -0.25 0.99
N VAL A 73 -15.40 -1.44 0.45
CA VAL A 73 -14.07 -1.78 -0.06
C VAL A 73 -13.68 -0.85 -1.23
N THR A 74 -14.58 -0.67 -2.20
CA THR A 74 -14.32 0.16 -3.38
C THR A 74 -14.06 1.61 -3.00
N GLN A 75 -14.84 2.16 -2.07
CA GLN A 75 -14.65 3.52 -1.59
C GLN A 75 -13.28 3.69 -0.92
N GLU A 76 -12.85 2.74 -0.11
CA GLU A 76 -11.59 2.82 0.63
C GLU A 76 -10.36 2.62 -0.26
N ILE A 77 -10.48 1.79 -1.30
CA ILE A 77 -9.49 1.72 -2.38
C ILE A 77 -9.36 3.09 -3.06
N ALA A 78 -10.49 3.73 -3.41
CA ALA A 78 -10.50 5.02 -4.09
C ALA A 78 -9.91 6.15 -3.21
N ASP A 79 -10.22 6.15 -1.92
CA ASP A 79 -9.71 7.13 -0.97
C ASP A 79 -8.21 6.96 -0.67
N GLY A 80 -7.65 5.76 -0.90
CA GLY A 80 -6.22 5.47 -0.73
C GLY A 80 -5.71 5.68 0.70
N ARG A 81 -6.62 5.61 1.68
CA ARG A 81 -6.35 5.83 3.11
C ARG A 81 -5.85 4.56 3.77
N ALA A 82 -6.54 3.45 3.54
CA ALA A 82 -6.18 2.16 4.09
C ALA A 82 -5.00 1.53 3.32
N ALA A 83 -4.05 0.96 4.06
CA ALA A 83 -3.04 0.07 3.50
C ALA A 83 -3.49 -1.40 3.55
N VAL A 84 -4.33 -1.73 4.54
CA VAL A 84 -4.93 -3.05 4.72
C VAL A 84 -6.43 -2.89 4.95
N ILE A 85 -7.23 -3.72 4.27
CA ILE A 85 -8.67 -3.82 4.45
C ILE A 85 -8.98 -5.27 4.84
N ALA A 86 -9.36 -5.48 6.10
CA ALA A 86 -9.78 -6.77 6.61
C ALA A 86 -11.30 -6.88 6.58
N VAL A 87 -11.85 -7.93 5.97
CA VAL A 87 -13.29 -8.13 5.81
C VAL A 87 -13.72 -9.34 6.62
N HIS A 88 -14.78 -9.21 7.43
CA HIS A 88 -15.31 -10.31 8.24
C HIS A 88 -15.69 -11.53 7.39
N GLY A 89 -15.48 -12.74 7.91
CA GLY A 89 -15.68 -14.00 7.18
C GLY A 89 -17.08 -14.20 6.62
N ALA A 90 -18.12 -13.93 7.42
CA ALA A 90 -19.50 -13.88 6.93
C ALA A 90 -19.69 -12.96 5.73
N LEU A 91 -19.17 -11.73 5.77
CA LEU A 91 -19.30 -10.75 4.69
C LEU A 91 -18.48 -11.14 3.46
N TRP A 92 -17.28 -11.66 3.66
CA TRP A 92 -16.44 -12.18 2.58
C TRP A 92 -17.16 -13.30 1.81
N SER A 93 -17.86 -14.18 2.51
CA SER A 93 -18.58 -15.31 1.90
C SER A 93 -19.79 -14.86 1.07
N LEU A 94 -20.41 -13.72 1.41
CA LEU A 94 -21.50 -13.13 0.63
C LEU A 94 -21.02 -12.49 -0.67
N VAL A 95 -19.74 -12.08 -0.75
CA VAL A 95 -19.18 -11.47 -1.95
C VAL A 95 -18.90 -12.52 -3.03
N GLY A 96 -19.31 -12.23 -4.27
CA GLY A 96 -19.11 -13.11 -5.41
C GLY A 96 -17.64 -13.52 -5.61
N PRO A 97 -17.37 -14.77 -6.04
CA PRO A 97 -16.01 -15.31 -6.14
C PRO A 97 -15.11 -14.51 -7.10
N SER A 98 -15.66 -13.95 -8.18
CA SER A 98 -14.91 -13.12 -9.12
C SER A 98 -14.39 -11.83 -8.48
N VAL A 99 -15.19 -11.21 -7.62
CA VAL A 99 -14.82 -9.98 -6.90
C VAL A 99 -13.75 -10.28 -5.86
N ARG A 100 -13.94 -11.36 -5.08
CA ARG A 100 -12.91 -11.83 -4.13
C ARG A 100 -11.59 -12.16 -4.80
N ALA A 101 -11.61 -12.79 -5.97
CA ALA A 101 -10.41 -13.10 -6.74
C ALA A 101 -9.70 -11.83 -7.22
N ALA A 102 -10.45 -10.79 -7.59
CA ALA A 102 -9.88 -9.49 -7.94
C ALA A 102 -9.21 -8.83 -6.73
N TRP A 103 -9.88 -8.82 -5.58
CA TRP A 103 -9.34 -8.27 -4.33
C TRP A 103 -8.06 -8.99 -3.88
N THR A 104 -8.05 -10.32 -3.93
CA THR A 104 -6.89 -11.13 -3.51
C THR A 104 -5.68 -10.95 -4.43
N LYS A 105 -5.88 -10.55 -5.69
CA LYS A 105 -4.79 -10.28 -6.64
C LYS A 105 -4.20 -8.88 -6.49
N GLN A 106 -4.89 -7.98 -5.80
CA GLN A 106 -4.47 -6.60 -5.64
C GLN A 106 -3.38 -6.48 -4.56
N ALA A 107 -2.27 -5.83 -4.90
CA ALA A 107 -1.14 -5.67 -3.98
C ALA A 107 -1.27 -4.45 -3.03
N SER A 108 -2.10 -3.47 -3.38
CA SER A 108 -2.32 -2.28 -2.56
C SER A 108 -3.69 -1.64 -2.86
N PRO A 109 -4.56 -1.43 -1.86
CA PRO A 109 -4.45 -1.96 -0.50
C PRO A 109 -4.52 -3.49 -0.46
N LEU A 110 -3.92 -4.10 0.55
CA LEU A 110 -4.04 -5.54 0.82
C LEU A 110 -5.43 -5.84 1.37
N ILE A 111 -6.16 -6.75 0.73
CA ILE A 111 -7.52 -7.11 1.14
C ILE A 111 -7.55 -8.57 1.56
N LEU A 112 -8.05 -8.85 2.77
CA LEU A 112 -8.05 -10.19 3.36
C LEU A 112 -9.34 -10.50 4.12
N SER A 113 -9.67 -11.79 4.22
CA SER A 113 -10.78 -12.27 5.06
C SER A 113 -10.29 -12.46 6.51
N LEU A 114 -11.09 -12.02 7.47
CA LEU A 114 -10.99 -12.45 8.86
C LEU A 114 -11.78 -13.74 9.06
N PRO A 115 -11.36 -14.64 9.97
CA PRO A 115 -12.16 -15.79 10.35
C PRO A 115 -13.48 -15.33 10.98
N ASP A 116 -14.51 -16.15 10.82
CA ASP A 116 -15.81 -15.93 11.46
C ASP A 116 -15.83 -16.49 12.89
N GLU A 117 -16.57 -15.84 13.78
CA GLU A 117 -16.65 -16.13 15.22
C GLU A 117 -17.25 -17.53 15.47
N ASP A 118 -18.06 -18.05 14.52
CA ASP A 118 -18.77 -19.33 14.61
C ASP A 118 -17.92 -20.57 14.27
N GLY A 119 -16.66 -20.38 13.90
CA GLY A 119 -15.60 -21.34 14.17
C GLY A 119 -15.88 -22.84 14.02
N GLU A 120 -15.84 -23.37 12.80
CA GLU A 120 -14.98 -24.55 12.55
C GLU A 120 -13.52 -24.08 12.54
N VAL A 121 -13.04 -23.62 13.70
CA VAL A 121 -11.76 -22.89 13.86
C VAL A 121 -10.55 -23.72 13.43
N SER A 122 -10.66 -25.04 13.37
CA SER A 122 -9.51 -25.89 13.05
C SER A 122 -9.28 -26.05 11.54
N ALA A 123 -10.31 -26.42 10.77
CA ALA A 123 -10.13 -26.79 9.35
C ALA A 123 -9.88 -25.57 8.44
N ALA A 124 -10.63 -24.48 8.66
CA ALA A 124 -10.48 -23.27 7.85
C ALA A 124 -9.14 -22.55 8.11
N LYS A 125 -8.66 -22.58 9.36
CA LYS A 125 -7.35 -22.03 9.74
C LYS A 125 -6.21 -22.85 9.14
N ASP A 126 -6.30 -24.19 9.16
CA ASP A 126 -5.34 -25.08 8.51
C ASP A 126 -5.28 -24.84 7.00
N ALA A 127 -6.42 -24.66 6.34
CA ALA A 127 -6.48 -24.35 4.92
C ALA A 127 -5.86 -22.99 4.60
N ALA A 128 -6.19 -21.95 5.37
CA ALA A 128 -5.63 -20.61 5.19
C ALA A 128 -4.11 -20.56 5.44
N LEU A 129 -3.63 -21.29 6.45
CA LEU A 129 -2.21 -21.40 6.75
C LEU A 129 -1.47 -22.18 5.65
N ARG A 130 -2.05 -23.27 5.13
CA ARG A 130 -1.49 -24.02 4.00
C ARG A 130 -1.41 -23.16 2.73
N ASP A 131 -2.44 -22.38 2.44
CA ASP A 131 -2.45 -21.48 1.28
C ASP A 131 -1.39 -20.39 1.42
N LEU A 132 -1.24 -19.82 2.62
CA LEU A 132 -0.19 -18.85 2.92
C LEU A 132 1.23 -19.44 2.75
N LEU A 133 1.47 -20.64 3.31
CA LEU A 133 2.76 -21.34 3.19
C LEU A 133 3.08 -21.73 1.74
N ALA A 134 2.08 -22.21 1.00
CA ALA A 134 2.23 -22.55 -0.41
C ALA A 134 2.64 -21.32 -1.25
N ARG A 135 2.06 -20.15 -0.96
CA ARG A 135 2.42 -18.89 -1.63
C ARG A 135 3.79 -18.35 -1.22
N ALA A 136 4.18 -18.51 0.04
CA ALA A 136 5.41 -17.93 0.58
C ALA A 136 6.68 -18.71 0.19
N ILE A 137 6.58 -20.03 0.01
CA ILE A 137 7.76 -20.92 -0.12
C ILE A 137 7.72 -21.72 -1.44
N GLY A 138 6.59 -21.77 -2.14
CA GLY A 138 6.45 -22.50 -3.41
C GLY A 138 6.46 -24.03 -3.26
N TYR A 139 6.38 -24.55 -2.03
CA TYR A 139 6.31 -25.98 -1.73
C TYR A 139 5.25 -26.28 -0.67
N GLN A 140 4.50 -27.37 -0.89
CA GLN A 140 3.42 -27.83 -0.02
C GLN A 140 4.02 -28.64 1.14
N ILE A 141 4.04 -28.08 2.36
CA ILE A 141 4.44 -28.82 3.56
C ILE A 141 3.24 -29.68 4.00
N THR A 142 3.31 -30.98 3.74
CA THR A 142 2.31 -31.94 4.23
C THR A 142 2.54 -32.16 5.73
N PHE A 143 1.66 -31.60 6.57
CA PHE A 143 1.61 -31.96 7.99
C PHE A 143 0.78 -33.24 8.13
N THR A 144 1.45 -34.39 8.25
CA THR A 144 0.85 -35.61 8.81
C THR A 144 0.82 -35.46 10.33
N PRO A 145 -0.35 -35.62 10.98
CA PRO A 145 -0.42 -35.65 12.44
C PRO A 145 0.22 -36.96 12.91
N SER A 146 1.47 -36.90 13.36
CA SER A 146 2.10 -37.98 14.12
C SER A 146 1.76 -37.79 15.60
N GLY A 147 0.55 -38.21 15.98
CA GLY A 147 0.13 -38.33 17.37
C GLY A 147 -0.23 -39.78 17.65
N GLY A 148 0.72 -40.51 18.26
CA GLY A 148 0.54 -41.90 18.67
C GLY A 148 -0.47 -42.05 19.81
N GLN A 149 -1.16 -43.19 19.82
CA GLN A 149 -1.85 -43.73 20.98
C GLN A 149 -1.44 -45.20 21.09
N GLN A 150 -0.92 -45.56 22.27
CA GLN A 150 -0.72 -46.92 22.76
C GLN A 150 -2.07 -47.61 23.00
#